data_AF-N9MWP3-F1
#
_entry.id   AF-N9MWP3-F1
#
_cell.length_a   1.000
_cell.length_b   1.000
_cell.length_c   1.000
_cell.angle_alpha   90.00
_cell.angle_beta   90.00
_cell.angle_gamma   90.00
#
_symmetry.space_group_name_H-M   'P 1'
#
loop_
_entity.id
_entity.type
_entity.pdbx_description
1 polymer ?
#
loop_
_entity_poly.entity_id
_entity_poly.type
_entity_poly.pdbx_seq_one_letter_code
_entity_poly.pdbx_strand_id
1 'polypeptide(L)'
;MRTEAVSGISTQNSFLQLFKQILILAGFWSAGYVLHQKLGIPISAGILGMFLLLFSLFLKFINIDQVATGAAFILGELLLFFIPVVVAIVQYKNLFITEGWQIVLSIALGTILVMLSTSLTIHYYHRMKNYLLVIRKHFQNKHI
;
A
#
# COMPACT_ATOMS: atom_id res chain seq x y z
N MET A 1 0.30 37.27 33.75
CA MET A 1 -0.37 37.86 32.57
C MET A 1 -0.78 36.70 31.67
N ARG A 2 -2.11 36.47 31.54
CA ARG A 2 -2.83 35.47 30.70
C ARG A 2 -1.94 34.63 29.76
N THR A 3 -1.81 33.32 29.98
CA THR A 3 -2.56 32.31 29.19
C THR A 3 -2.64 30.95 29.92
N GLU A 4 -3.38 30.87 31.03
CA GLU A 4 -3.93 29.60 31.55
C GLU A 4 -5.32 29.29 30.95
N ALA A 5 -5.60 29.76 29.73
CA ALA A 5 -6.94 29.68 29.16
C ALA A 5 -6.92 29.55 27.63
N VAL A 6 -6.49 28.40 27.12
CA VAL A 6 -6.95 27.89 25.82
C VAL A 6 -7.17 26.37 25.93
N SER A 7 -8.41 26.07 26.33
CA SER A 7 -9.22 24.90 25.92
C SER A 7 -8.77 23.49 26.29
N GLY A 8 -9.25 23.02 27.44
CA GLY A 8 -9.55 21.60 27.67
C GLY A 8 -10.80 21.11 26.91
N ILE A 9 -10.88 21.31 25.59
CA ILE A 9 -11.94 20.76 24.73
C ILE A 9 -11.36 20.44 23.34
N SER A 10 -10.96 19.18 23.10
CA SER A 10 -10.97 18.52 21.77
C SER A 10 -10.50 17.05 21.77
N THR A 11 -10.03 16.50 22.90
CA THR A 11 -9.50 15.12 22.95
C THR A 11 -10.58 14.02 22.85
N GLN A 12 -11.86 14.32 23.08
CA GLN A 12 -12.93 13.30 23.06
C GLN A 12 -13.43 12.96 21.65
N ASN A 13 -13.33 13.89 20.68
CA ASN A 13 -13.82 13.67 19.32
C ASN A 13 -12.87 12.81 18.47
N SER A 14 -11.58 12.74 18.84
CA SER A 14 -10.57 12.00 18.09
C SER A 14 -10.82 10.49 18.11
N PHE A 15 -11.27 9.93 19.24
CA PHE A 15 -11.55 8.49 19.35
C PHE A 15 -12.79 8.10 18.54
N LEU A 16 -13.84 8.93 18.60
CA LEU A 16 -15.05 8.73 17.81
C LEU A 16 -14.78 8.87 16.30
N GLN A 17 -13.94 9.84 15.93
CA GLN A 17 -13.50 10.03 14.55
C GLN A 17 -12.68 8.84 14.08
N LEU A 18 -11.68 8.38 14.86
CA LEU A 18 -10.90 7.16 14.58
C LEU A 18 -11.80 5.94 14.37
N PHE A 19 -12.74 5.70 15.28
CA PHE A 19 -13.69 4.61 15.16
C PHE A 19 -14.49 4.69 13.86
N LYS A 20 -14.98 5.89 13.50
CA LYS A 20 -15.65 6.14 12.23
C LYS A 20 -14.73 5.86 11.03
N GLN A 21 -13.46 6.29 11.05
CA GLN A 21 -12.51 6.03 9.96
C GLN A 21 -12.25 4.52 9.77
N ILE A 22 -12.08 3.80 10.88
CA ILE A 22 -11.89 2.34 10.90
C ILE A 22 -13.14 1.63 10.36
N LEU A 23 -14.33 2.09 10.74
CA LEU A 23 -15.60 1.52 10.27
C LEU A 23 -15.78 1.77 8.77
N ILE A 24 -15.37 2.92 8.25
CA ILE A 24 -15.31 3.20 6.81
C ILE A 24 -14.36 2.23 6.10
N LEU A 25 -13.14 2.04 6.61
CA LEU A 25 -12.17 1.09 6.06
C LEU A 25 -12.71 -0.36 6.05
N ALA A 26 -13.33 -0.79 7.15
CA ALA A 26 -13.97 -2.09 7.25
C ALA A 26 -15.15 -2.22 6.27
N GLY A 27 -15.89 -1.13 6.04
CA GLY A 27 -16.95 -1.05 5.03
C GLY A 27 -16.40 -1.33 3.63
N PHE A 28 -15.33 -0.65 3.21
CA PHE A 28 -14.69 -0.91 1.91
C PHE A 28 -14.14 -2.32 1.78
N TRP A 29 -13.53 -2.85 2.83
CA TRP A 29 -13.04 -4.23 2.85
C TRP A 29 -14.19 -5.23 2.69
N SER A 30 -15.31 -5.03 3.40
CA SER A 30 -16.49 -5.90 3.30
C SER A 30 -17.15 -5.82 1.92
N ALA A 31 -17.23 -4.64 1.31
CA ALA A 31 -17.70 -4.48 -0.06
C ALA A 31 -16.78 -5.19 -1.06
N GLY A 32 -15.45 -5.08 -0.87
CA GLY A 32 -14.46 -5.84 -1.64
C GLY A 32 -14.61 -7.36 -1.46
N TYR A 33 -14.95 -7.82 -0.27
CA TYR A 33 -15.23 -9.24 0.01
C TYR A 33 -16.50 -9.74 -0.69
N VAL A 34 -17.60 -9.00 -0.64
CA VAL A 34 -18.83 -9.34 -1.37
C VAL A 34 -18.56 -9.37 -2.88
N LEU A 35 -17.78 -8.42 -3.39
CA LEU A 35 -17.41 -8.36 -4.80
C LEU A 35 -16.51 -9.53 -5.21
N HIS A 36 -15.54 -9.89 -4.37
CA HIS A 36 -14.70 -11.07 -4.54
C HIS A 36 -15.55 -12.34 -4.63
N GLN A 37 -16.51 -12.50 -3.71
CA GLN A 37 -17.37 -13.68 -3.67
C GLN A 37 -18.29 -13.78 -4.90
N LYS A 38 -18.76 -12.65 -5.43
CA LYS A 38 -19.61 -12.62 -6.64
C LYS A 38 -18.83 -12.82 -7.93
N LEU A 39 -17.62 -12.28 -8.04
CA LEU A 39 -16.83 -12.33 -9.27
C LEU A 39 -15.95 -13.58 -9.35
N GLY A 40 -15.70 -14.28 -8.24
CA GLY A 40 -14.89 -15.52 -8.21
C GLY A 40 -13.44 -15.33 -8.67
N ILE A 41 -12.94 -14.09 -8.64
CA ILE A 41 -11.61 -13.74 -9.14
C ILE A 41 -10.56 -14.11 -8.08
N PRO A 42 -9.40 -14.68 -8.44
CA PRO A 42 -8.31 -15.03 -7.50
C PRO A 42 -7.55 -13.82 -6.95
N ILE A 43 -8.24 -12.73 -6.61
CA ILE A 43 -7.67 -11.50 -6.04
C ILE A 43 -8.14 -11.37 -4.60
N SER A 44 -7.23 -11.11 -3.66
CA SER A 44 -7.59 -10.87 -2.26
C SER A 44 -8.63 -9.77 -2.12
N ALA A 45 -9.63 -9.99 -1.25
CA ALA A 45 -10.65 -9.00 -0.91
C ALA A 45 -10.05 -7.64 -0.48
N GLY A 46 -8.87 -7.64 0.13
CA GLY A 46 -8.17 -6.40 0.51
C GLY A 46 -7.74 -5.55 -0.69
N ILE A 47 -7.28 -6.18 -1.76
CA ILE A 47 -6.88 -5.49 -3.00
C ILE A 47 -8.13 -4.91 -3.68
N LEU A 48 -9.23 -5.67 -3.73
CA LEU A 48 -10.50 -5.18 -4.25
C LEU A 48 -11.06 -4.01 -3.43
N GLY A 49 -11.00 -4.10 -2.10
CA GLY A 49 -11.35 -3.00 -1.20
C GLY A 49 -10.50 -1.74 -1.44
N MET A 50 -9.20 -1.91 -1.71
CA MET A 50 -8.29 -0.81 -2.06
C MET A 50 -8.69 -0.14 -3.37
N PHE A 51 -9.01 -0.92 -4.42
CA PHE A 51 -9.51 -0.37 -5.68
C PHE A 51 -10.84 0.39 -5.50
N LEU A 52 -11.73 -0.14 -4.68
CA LEU A 52 -13.03 0.48 -4.40
C LEU A 52 -12.87 1.81 -3.65
N LEU A 53 -11.98 1.84 -2.66
CA LEU A 53 -11.62 3.06 -1.93
C LEU A 53 -10.95 4.07 -2.85
N LEU A 54 -10.05 3.63 -3.73
CA LEU A 54 -9.41 4.48 -4.74
C LEU A 54 -10.44 5.11 -5.68
N PHE A 55 -11.41 4.34 -6.16
CA PHE A 55 -12.48 4.84 -7.02
C PHE A 55 -13.37 5.85 -6.28
N SER A 56 -13.69 5.58 -5.02
CA SER A 56 -14.44 6.49 -4.15
C SER A 56 -13.70 7.80 -3.89
N LEU A 57 -12.36 7.75 -3.78
CA LEU A 57 -11.50 8.93 -3.64
C LEU A 57 -11.45 9.73 -4.95
N PHE A 58 -11.41 9.05 -6.10
CA PHE A 58 -11.45 9.68 -7.42
C PHE A 58 -12.77 10.40 -7.68
N LEU A 59 -13.89 9.79 -7.25
CA LEU A 59 -15.23 10.41 -7.27
C LEU A 59 -15.41 11.52 -6.22
N LYS A 60 -14.40 11.77 -5.38
CA LYS A 60 -14.40 12.77 -4.29
C LYS A 60 -15.53 12.56 -3.27
N PHE A 61 -16.03 11.33 -3.16
CA PHE A 61 -17.08 10.96 -2.20
C PHE A 61 -16.54 10.92 -0.77
N ILE A 62 -15.23 10.66 -0.61
CA ILE A 62 -14.51 10.60 0.65
C ILE A 62 -13.22 11.40 0.52
N ASN A 63 -12.89 12.21 1.52
CA ASN A 63 -11.60 12.92 1.59
C ASN A 63 -10.54 12.03 2.22
N ILE A 64 -9.29 12.16 1.77
CA ILE A 64 -8.16 11.37 2.28
C ILE A 64 -7.97 11.53 3.80
N ASP A 65 -8.25 12.72 4.33
CA ASP A 65 -8.15 13.05 5.76
C ASP A 65 -9.12 12.24 6.64
N GLN A 66 -10.20 11.72 6.06
CA GLN A 66 -11.19 10.91 6.78
C GLN A 66 -10.80 9.45 6.94
N VAL A 67 -9.69 9.03 6.32
CA VAL A 67 -9.26 7.63 6.32
C VAL A 67 -7.80 7.48 6.75
N ALA A 68 -6.97 8.51 6.48
CA ALA A 68 -5.54 8.49 6.75
C ALA A 68 -5.21 8.24 8.23
N THR A 69 -5.93 8.89 9.15
CA THR A 69 -5.65 8.75 10.59
C THR A 69 -5.99 7.36 11.11
N GLY A 70 -7.13 6.79 10.70
CA GLY A 70 -7.55 5.44 11.05
C GLY A 70 -6.66 4.37 10.43
N ALA A 71 -6.24 4.55 9.18
CA ALA A 71 -5.29 3.66 8.53
C ALA A 71 -3.92 3.68 9.23
N ALA A 72 -3.39 4.86 9.56
CA ALA A 72 -2.13 5.00 10.29
C ALA A 72 -2.19 4.37 11.68
N PHE A 73 -3.34 4.48 12.36
CA PHE A 73 -3.57 3.83 13.65
C PHE A 73 -3.52 2.30 13.55
N ILE A 74 -4.28 1.70 12.63
CA ILE A 74 -4.25 0.24 12.41
C ILE A 74 -2.85 -0.22 11.99
N LEU A 75 -2.15 0.57 11.17
CA LEU A 75 -0.79 0.29 10.75
C LEU A 75 0.21 0.31 11.94
N GLY A 76 -0.01 1.19 12.91
CA GLY A 76 0.75 1.21 14.17
C GLY A 76 0.53 -0.04 15.02
N GLU A 77 -0.71 -0.52 15.07
CA GLU A 77 -1.09 -1.76 15.78
C GLU A 77 -0.75 -3.04 14.98
N LEU A 78 -0.23 -2.92 13.75
CA LEU A 78 0.11 -4.07 12.91
C LEU A 78 1.19 -4.96 13.57
N LEU A 79 2.05 -4.38 14.40
CA LEU A 79 2.98 -5.13 15.27
C LEU A 79 2.26 -6.08 16.22
N LEU A 80 1.14 -5.67 16.82
CA LEU A 80 0.34 -6.51 17.71
C LEU A 80 -0.26 -7.69 16.94
N PHE A 81 -0.70 -7.46 15.69
CA PHE A 81 -1.18 -8.53 14.81
C PHE A 81 -0.08 -9.45 14.27
N PHE A 82 1.18 -9.01 14.25
CA PHE A 82 2.30 -9.87 13.86
C PHE A 82 2.64 -10.92 14.92
N ILE A 83 2.43 -10.63 16.22
CA ILE A 83 2.78 -11.58 17.29
C ILE A 83 2.04 -12.93 17.11
N PRO A 84 0.70 -12.98 16.95
CA PRO A 84 -0.01 -14.24 16.68
C PRO A 84 0.44 -14.93 15.39
N VAL A 85 0.69 -14.15 14.33
CA VAL A 85 1.12 -14.70 13.03
C VAL A 85 2.47 -15.40 13.15
N VAL A 86 3.44 -14.78 13.82
CA VAL A 86 4.77 -15.38 14.05
C VAL A 86 4.67 -16.62 14.94
N VAL A 87 3.87 -16.58 16.00
CA VAL A 87 3.65 -17.74 16.89
C VAL A 87 2.99 -18.90 16.12
N ALA A 88 2.06 -18.61 15.22
CA ALA A 88 1.46 -19.62 14.34
C ALA A 88 2.51 -20.25 13.42
N ILE A 89 3.38 -19.46 12.82
CA ILE A 89 4.44 -19.93 11.91
C ILE A 89 5.44 -20.83 12.65
N VAL A 90 5.84 -20.47 13.88
CA VAL A 90 6.81 -21.22 14.69
C VAL A 90 6.34 -22.65 14.99
N GLN A 91 5.03 -22.92 15.00
CA GLN A 91 4.50 -24.28 15.18
C GLN A 91 4.81 -25.20 13.98
N TYR A 92 5.04 -24.62 12.79
CA TYR A 92 5.43 -25.34 11.58
C TYR A 92 6.96 -25.46 11.39
N LYS A 93 7.72 -25.33 12.49
CA LYS A 93 9.20 -25.34 12.49
C LYS A 93 9.84 -26.49 11.70
N ASN A 94 9.26 -27.69 11.73
CA ASN A 94 9.80 -28.84 10.99
C ASN A 94 9.83 -28.60 9.47
N LEU A 95 8.82 -27.93 8.92
CA LEU A 95 8.76 -27.58 7.50
C LEU A 95 9.82 -26.53 7.12
N PHE A 96 10.10 -25.59 8.03
CA PHE A 96 11.13 -24.57 7.85
C PHE A 96 12.55 -25.13 7.92
N ILE A 97 12.80 -26.18 8.70
CA ILE A 97 14.13 -26.78 8.78
C ILE A 97 14.45 -27.56 7.50
N THR A 98 13.47 -28.24 6.91
CA THR A 98 13.67 -29.02 5.68
C THR A 98 13.65 -28.13 4.44
N GLU A 99 12.69 -27.21 4.33
CA GLU A 99 12.46 -26.42 3.10
C GLU A 99 12.82 -24.93 3.23
N GLY A 100 13.18 -24.45 4.42
CA GLY A 100 13.43 -23.02 4.67
C GLY A 100 14.56 -22.44 3.83
N TRP A 101 15.59 -23.24 3.54
CA TRP A 101 16.66 -22.85 2.61
C TRP A 101 16.14 -22.55 1.21
N GLN A 102 15.22 -23.38 0.68
CA GLN A 102 14.63 -23.16 -0.64
C GLN A 102 13.76 -21.90 -0.66
N ILE A 103 13.01 -21.64 0.41
CA ILE A 103 12.20 -20.42 0.56
C ILE A 103 13.10 -19.18 0.54
N VAL A 104 14.17 -19.15 1.34
CA VAL A 104 15.10 -18.01 1.40
C VAL A 104 15.77 -17.77 0.06
N LEU A 105 16.27 -18.83 -0.60
CA LEU A 105 16.84 -18.72 -1.94
C LEU A 105 15.82 -18.19 -2.96
N SER A 106 14.61 -18.73 -2.97
CA SER A 106 13.57 -18.32 -3.93
C SER A 106 13.19 -16.85 -3.74
N ILE A 107 13.09 -16.36 -2.50
CA ILE A 107 12.79 -14.95 -2.22
C ILE A 107 13.95 -14.06 -2.64
N ALA A 108 15.19 -14.44 -2.30
CA ALA A 108 16.38 -13.67 -2.66
C ALA A 108 16.54 -13.57 -4.18
N LEU A 109 16.47 -14.70 -4.88
CA LEU A 109 16.54 -14.75 -6.34
C LEU A 109 15.38 -13.99 -6.98
N GLY A 110 14.15 -14.17 -6.50
CA GLY A 110 12.99 -13.43 -7.00
C GLY A 110 13.14 -11.92 -6.85
N THR A 111 13.66 -11.47 -5.70
CA THR A 111 13.90 -10.04 -5.44
C THR A 111 14.98 -9.47 -6.35
N ILE A 112 16.11 -10.17 -6.51
CA ILE A 112 17.18 -9.77 -7.42
C ILE A 112 16.66 -9.70 -8.85
N LEU A 113 15.93 -10.72 -9.30
CA LEU A 113 15.40 -10.79 -10.66
C LEU A 113 14.41 -9.66 -10.94
N VAL A 114 13.51 -9.36 -10.00
CA VAL A 114 12.56 -8.24 -10.11
C VAL A 114 13.30 -6.91 -10.18
N MET A 115 14.26 -6.66 -9.29
CA MET A 115 15.06 -5.42 -9.29
C MET A 115 15.84 -5.26 -10.60
N LEU A 116 16.47 -6.34 -11.10
CA LEU A 116 17.17 -6.33 -12.38
C LEU A 116 16.22 -6.07 -13.54
N SER A 117 15.07 -6.74 -13.57
CA SER A 117 14.05 -6.52 -14.62
C SER A 117 13.58 -5.08 -14.64
N THR A 118 13.25 -4.50 -13.49
CA THR A 118 12.86 -3.09 -13.38
C THR A 118 13.99 -2.16 -13.82
N SER A 119 15.23 -2.42 -13.38
CA SER A 119 16.40 -1.62 -13.74
C SER A 119 16.70 -1.67 -15.26
N LEU A 120 16.69 -2.85 -15.87
CA LEU A 120 16.89 -3.02 -17.31
C LEU A 120 15.77 -2.37 -18.13
N THR A 121 14.52 -2.50 -17.69
CA THR A 121 13.36 -1.85 -18.35
C THR A 121 13.54 -0.33 -18.36
N ILE A 122 13.90 0.24 -17.21
CA ILE A 122 14.16 1.68 -17.08
C ILE A 122 15.38 2.07 -17.92
N HIS A 123 16.45 1.30 -17.89
CA HIS A 123 17.66 1.55 -18.67
C HIS A 123 17.37 1.56 -20.17
N TYR A 124 16.60 0.60 -20.66
CA TYR A 124 16.17 0.53 -22.05
C TYR A 124 15.29 1.71 -22.43
N TYR A 125 14.31 2.06 -21.58
CA TYR A 125 13.45 3.21 -21.79
C TYR A 125 14.24 4.53 -21.84
N HIS A 126 15.18 4.74 -20.92
CA HIS A 126 16.05 5.93 -20.91
C HIS A 126 16.98 5.97 -22.12
N ARG A 127 17.57 4.83 -22.50
CA ARG A 127 18.41 4.70 -23.70
C ARG A 127 17.63 5.16 -24.93
N MET A 128 16.42 4.64 -25.13
CA MET A 128 15.55 4.99 -26.26
C MET A 128 15.11 6.46 -26.24
N LYS A 129 14.76 7.01 -25.07
CA LYS A 129 14.39 8.42 -24.91
C LYS A 129 15.57 9.37 -25.19
N ASN A 130 16.77 9.01 -24.77
CA ASN A 130 17.97 9.84 -24.99
C ASN A 130 18.32 9.96 -26.49
N TYR A 131 18.11 8.91 -27.28
CA TYR A 131 18.26 8.99 -28.74
C TYR A 131 17.25 9.95 -29.39
N LEU A 132 15.99 9.90 -28.96
CA LEU A 132 14.93 10.79 -29.47
C LEU A 132 15.18 12.26 -29.08
N LEU A 133 15.72 12.51 -27.89
CA LEU A 133 16.05 13.87 -27.43
C LEU A 133 17.26 14.47 -28.16
N VAL A 134 18.27 13.66 -28.51
CA VAL A 134 19.43 14.12 -29.30
C VAL A 134 18.99 14.55 -30.71
N ILE A 135 18.11 13.78 -31.37
CA ILE A 135 17.59 14.12 -32.70
C ILE A 135 16.71 15.39 -32.66
N ARG A 136 15.87 15.53 -31.62
CA ARG A 136 15.03 16.73 -31.45
C ARG A 136 15.86 18.01 -31.26
N LYS A 137 17.00 17.93 -30.55
CA LYS A 137 17.92 19.06 -30.36
C LYS A 137 18.57 19.50 -31.67
N HIS A 138 18.84 18.55 -32.58
CA HIS A 138 19.43 18.85 -33.88
C HIS A 138 18.46 19.58 -34.83
N PHE A 139 17.16 19.27 -34.77
CA PHE A 139 16.15 19.99 -35.54
C PHE A 139 15.88 21.41 -35.03
N GLN A 140 16.02 21.67 -33.73
CA GLN A 140 15.78 23.00 -33.15
C GLN A 140 16.92 23.99 -33.43
N ASN A 141 18.15 23.51 -33.63
CA ASN A 141 19.32 24.35 -33.91
C ASN A 141 19.51 24.69 -35.39
N LYS A 142 18.58 24.28 -36.28
CA LYS A 142 18.63 24.56 -37.73
C LYS A 142 17.74 25.74 -38.15
N HIS A 143 17.01 26.35 -37.21
CA HIS A 143 16.07 27.45 -37.46
C HIS A 143 16.44 28.77 -36.74
N ILE A 144 17.72 28.98 -36.42
CA ILE A 144 18.27 30.28 -36.00
C ILE A 144 19.39 30.65 -36.98
#